data_AF-A0A3S3NNL7-F1
#
_entry.id   AF-A0A3S3NNL7-F1
#
_cell.length_a   1.000
_cell.length_b   1.000
_cell.length_c   1.000
_cell.angle_alpha   90.00
_cell.angle_beta   90.00
_cell.angle_gamma   90.00
#
_symmetry.space_group_name_H-M   'P 1'
#
loop_
_entity.id
_entity.type
_entity.pdbx_description
1 polymer ?
#
loop_
_entity_poly.entity_id
_entity_poly.type
_entity_poly.pdbx_seq_one_letter_code
_entity_poly.pdbx_strand_id
1 'polypeptide(L)'
;MEKIPWINHFHQTPNREWFETDAVLRVSLGNFFFFTMLAIIMIGIKDQKDPRDGLHHGGWMIKIISWCLMVLFMFFVPNGIISFYETISKFGSGLFLLVQVVLLLDFVHGWNEKWVKKDEQFWYVALFVVSLACYVMTFSFAGLLFHWFTPSGHDCGLNTFFIVLTLILVFVFAVIALHPAVNGSLLPASVISLYCTYLCYSALSSEPRDYECNGLHNHSKAVSTGTLTLGLLTTVLSVVYSAVRAGSSSTVLSQPSSPRAGAEKPLLPLDQKVQEEDRKKHEPRPVTYSYSFFHLIFSLASMYSAMLLTGWSTSVGESGKLVDVGWPSVWVRIVTGWTTAGLFIWSLIAPILFPEREF
;
A
#
# COMPACT_ATOMS: atom_id res chain seq x y z
N MET A 1 -5.90 -18.62 24.47
CA MET A 1 -7.29 -18.66 23.96
C MET A 1 -7.97 -19.98 24.29
N GLU A 2 -7.28 -21.12 24.27
CA GLU A 2 -7.80 -22.46 24.61
C GLU A 2 -8.53 -22.60 25.97
N LYS A 3 -8.35 -21.68 26.92
CA LYS A 3 -8.97 -21.74 28.26
C LYS A 3 -10.14 -20.76 28.44
N ILE A 4 -10.58 -20.08 27.37
CA ILE A 4 -11.60 -19.04 27.44
C ILE A 4 -12.99 -19.63 27.09
N PRO A 5 -13.91 -19.76 28.06
CA PRO A 5 -15.10 -20.61 27.91
C PRO A 5 -16.10 -20.16 26.84
N TRP A 6 -16.25 -18.86 26.56
CA TRP A 6 -17.15 -18.36 25.52
C TRP A 6 -16.58 -18.43 24.09
N ILE A 7 -15.26 -18.65 23.95
CA ILE A 7 -14.60 -18.90 22.66
C ILE A 7 -14.68 -20.39 22.30
N ASN A 8 -14.86 -21.26 23.30
CA ASN A 8 -14.68 -22.72 23.23
C ASN A 8 -15.96 -23.53 22.96
N HIS A 9 -16.99 -22.97 22.34
CA HIS A 9 -18.16 -23.74 21.91
C HIS A 9 -17.90 -24.48 20.59
N PHE A 10 -16.84 -25.28 20.55
CA PHE A 10 -16.56 -26.13 19.39
C PHE A 10 -16.93 -27.57 19.69
N HIS A 11 -17.58 -28.25 18.74
CA HIS A 11 -17.78 -29.70 18.80
C HIS A 11 -16.44 -30.47 18.72
N GLN A 12 -15.40 -29.87 18.13
CA GLN A 12 -14.02 -30.34 18.11
C GLN A 12 -13.06 -29.15 18.27
N THR A 13 -12.04 -29.26 19.11
CA THR A 13 -11.04 -28.20 19.32
C THR A 13 -10.27 -27.92 18.03
N PRO A 14 -10.23 -26.66 17.54
CA PRO A 14 -9.44 -26.29 16.35
C PRO A 14 -7.93 -26.55 16.52
N ASN A 15 -7.20 -26.59 15.41
CA ASN A 15 -5.75 -26.73 15.41
C ASN A 15 -5.05 -25.44 15.90
N ARG A 16 -3.75 -25.54 16.23
CA ARG A 16 -2.94 -24.40 16.70
C ARG A 16 -2.89 -23.23 15.70
N GLU A 17 -2.84 -23.54 14.41
CA GLU A 17 -2.80 -22.53 13.32
C GLU A 17 -4.07 -21.67 13.31
N TRP A 18 -5.24 -22.26 13.63
CA TRP A 18 -6.48 -21.52 13.78
C TRP A 18 -6.39 -20.51 14.93
N PHE A 19 -5.88 -20.91 16.10
CA PHE A 19 -5.70 -19.99 17.22
C PHE A 19 -4.71 -18.87 16.91
N GLU A 20 -3.63 -19.16 16.17
CA GLU A 20 -2.67 -18.14 15.73
C GLU A 20 -3.33 -17.13 14.77
N THR A 21 -4.12 -17.61 13.82
CA THR A 21 -4.89 -16.78 12.87
C THR A 21 -5.93 -15.91 13.58
N ASP A 22 -6.71 -16.49 14.50
CA ASP A 22 -7.72 -15.79 15.29
C ASP A 22 -7.10 -14.71 16.18
N ALA A 23 -5.91 -14.96 16.75
CA ALA A 23 -5.18 -13.95 17.55
C ALA A 23 -4.84 -12.71 16.71
N VAL A 24 -4.29 -12.93 15.51
CA VAL A 24 -3.88 -11.86 14.59
C VAL A 24 -5.09 -11.03 14.17
N LEU A 25 -6.21 -11.68 13.83
CA LEU A 25 -7.43 -11.00 13.42
C LEU A 25 -8.01 -10.13 14.54
N ARG A 26 -7.99 -10.59 15.80
CA ARG A 26 -8.47 -9.82 16.96
C ARG A 26 -7.62 -8.57 17.22
N VAL A 27 -6.30 -8.72 17.19
CA VAL A 27 -5.39 -7.57 17.35
C VAL A 27 -5.61 -6.57 16.22
N SER A 28 -5.74 -7.05 14.98
CA SER A 28 -6.02 -6.20 13.83
C SER A 28 -7.37 -5.51 13.92
N LEU A 29 -8.41 -6.18 14.42
CA LEU A 29 -9.73 -5.56 14.62
C LEU A 29 -9.65 -4.40 15.60
N GLY A 30 -8.84 -4.53 16.66
CA GLY A 30 -8.64 -3.47 17.65
C GLY A 30 -7.94 -2.26 17.05
N ASN A 31 -6.89 -2.49 16.25
CA ASN A 31 -6.20 -1.45 15.47
C ASN A 31 -7.15 -0.77 14.48
N PHE A 32 -7.90 -1.56 13.71
CA PHE A 32 -8.86 -1.06 12.72
C PHE A 32 -9.88 -0.12 13.37
N PHE A 33 -10.49 -0.52 14.49
CA PHE A 33 -11.44 0.34 15.19
C PHE A 33 -10.78 1.59 15.77
N PHE A 34 -9.60 1.46 16.38
CA PHE A 34 -8.88 2.60 16.95
C PHE A 34 -8.58 3.66 15.88
N PHE A 35 -7.97 3.27 14.76
CA PHE A 35 -7.64 4.20 13.69
C PHE A 35 -8.88 4.71 12.94
N THR A 36 -9.90 3.88 12.75
CA THR A 36 -11.17 4.33 12.13
C THR A 36 -11.90 5.34 13.00
N MET A 37 -11.93 5.14 14.32
CA MET A 37 -12.51 6.12 15.25
C MET A 37 -11.77 7.46 15.16
N LEU A 38 -10.44 7.45 15.15
CA LEU A 38 -9.64 8.66 14.94
C LEU A 38 -9.91 9.28 13.57
N ALA A 39 -10.02 8.48 12.51
CA ALA A 39 -10.34 8.97 11.17
C ALA A 39 -11.69 9.69 11.13
N ILE A 40 -12.71 9.15 11.79
CA ILE A 40 -14.06 9.74 11.89
C ILE A 40 -14.05 11.04 12.69
N ILE A 41 -13.39 11.07 13.86
CA ILE A 41 -13.28 12.29 14.68
C ILE A 41 -12.62 13.43 13.90
N MET A 42 -11.66 13.09 13.04
CA MET A 42 -10.86 14.04 12.27
C MET A 42 -11.50 14.47 10.94
N ILE A 43 -12.75 14.08 10.65
CA ILE A 43 -13.46 14.50 9.44
C ILE A 43 -13.70 16.02 9.46
N GLY A 44 -13.39 16.68 8.34
CA GLY A 44 -13.73 18.07 8.10
C GLY A 44 -12.83 19.10 8.81
N ILE A 45 -11.70 18.68 9.40
CA ILE A 45 -10.70 19.62 9.92
C ILE A 45 -9.99 20.28 8.74
N LYS A 46 -9.98 21.62 8.73
CA LYS A 46 -9.38 22.45 7.67
C LYS A 46 -8.27 23.36 8.17
N ASP A 47 -8.30 23.71 9.46
CA ASP A 47 -7.33 24.60 10.08
C ASP A 47 -6.84 24.04 11.42
N GLN A 48 -5.67 24.52 11.84
CA GLN A 48 -5.02 24.14 13.11
C GLN A 48 -5.67 24.79 14.34
N LYS A 49 -6.71 25.63 14.17
CA LYS A 49 -7.41 26.28 15.29
C LYS A 49 -8.53 25.38 15.84
N ASP A 50 -8.98 24.39 15.07
CA ASP A 50 -9.94 23.40 15.53
C ASP A 50 -9.42 22.68 16.80
N PRO A 51 -10.20 22.59 17.90
CA PRO A 51 -9.76 21.91 19.11
C PRO A 51 -9.38 20.44 18.89
N ARG A 52 -9.89 19.82 17.82
CA ARG A 52 -9.54 18.44 17.42
C ARG A 52 -8.12 18.31 16.90
N ASP A 53 -7.49 19.40 16.44
CA ASP A 53 -6.06 19.41 16.08
C ASP A 53 -5.18 19.05 17.28
N GLY A 54 -5.54 19.56 18.47
CA GLY A 54 -4.87 19.20 19.73
C GLY A 54 -4.98 17.70 20.05
N LEU A 55 -6.08 17.05 19.69
CA LEU A 55 -6.22 15.60 19.81
C LEU A 55 -5.36 14.86 18.80
N HIS A 56 -5.16 15.40 17.59
CA HIS A 56 -4.28 14.79 16.59
C HIS A 56 -2.80 14.83 17.02
N HIS A 57 -2.30 15.98 17.47
CA HIS A 57 -0.88 16.17 17.82
C HIS A 57 -0.52 15.82 19.27
N GLY A 58 -1.50 15.84 20.18
CA GLY A 58 -1.31 15.66 21.62
C GLY A 58 -1.88 14.35 22.16
N GLY A 59 -1.98 14.26 23.50
CA GLY A 59 -2.72 13.18 24.17
C GLY A 59 -2.12 11.77 24.03
N TRP A 60 -0.82 11.63 23.77
CA TRP A 60 -0.16 10.36 23.49
C TRP A 60 -0.42 9.27 24.54
N MET A 61 -0.36 9.61 25.84
CA MET A 61 -0.64 8.63 26.90
C MET A 61 -2.07 8.11 26.85
N ILE A 62 -3.06 9.00 26.65
CA ILE A 62 -4.47 8.61 26.53
C ILE A 62 -4.68 7.74 25.30
N LYS A 63 -4.05 8.09 24.17
CA LYS A 63 -4.10 7.29 22.93
C LYS A 63 -3.54 5.89 23.13
N ILE A 64 -2.36 5.76 23.76
CA ILE A 64 -1.74 4.45 24.02
C ILE A 64 -2.63 3.61 24.94
N ILE A 65 -3.15 4.18 26.02
CA ILE A 65 -4.05 3.46 26.94
C ILE A 65 -5.33 3.05 26.22
N SER A 66 -5.96 3.96 25.48
CA SER A 66 -7.18 3.69 24.69
C SER A 66 -6.94 2.60 23.64
N TRP A 67 -5.80 2.63 22.96
CA TRP A 67 -5.41 1.61 21.98
C TRP A 67 -5.21 0.24 22.63
N CYS A 68 -4.45 0.15 23.74
CA CYS A 68 -4.25 -1.10 24.47
C CYS A 68 -5.58 -1.70 24.96
N LEU A 69 -6.47 -0.86 25.49
CA LEU A 69 -7.81 -1.29 25.91
C LEU A 69 -8.62 -1.79 24.73
N MET A 70 -8.63 -1.08 23.60
CA MET A 70 -9.34 -1.49 22.39
C MET A 70 -8.89 -2.88 21.92
N VAL A 71 -7.58 -3.12 21.87
CA VAL A 71 -7.01 -4.44 21.51
C VAL A 71 -7.42 -5.52 22.50
N LEU A 72 -7.33 -5.24 23.81
CA LEU A 72 -7.75 -6.17 24.85
C LEU A 72 -9.24 -6.54 24.72
N PHE A 73 -10.10 -5.56 24.45
CA PHE A 73 -11.54 -5.77 24.27
C PHE A 73 -11.86 -6.70 23.09
N MET A 74 -11.05 -6.68 22.03
CA MET A 74 -11.27 -7.59 20.88
C MET A 74 -11.07 -9.07 21.21
N PHE A 75 -10.39 -9.41 22.30
CA PHE A 75 -10.30 -10.81 22.76
C PHE A 75 -11.60 -11.31 23.40
N PHE A 76 -12.53 -10.43 23.76
CA PHE A 76 -13.84 -10.82 24.29
C PHE A 76 -14.93 -10.94 23.19
N VAL A 77 -14.60 -10.55 21.95
CA VAL A 77 -15.55 -10.57 20.81
C VAL A 77 -15.82 -12.01 20.33
N PRO A 78 -17.08 -12.39 20.02
CA PRO A 78 -17.40 -13.72 19.50
C PRO A 78 -16.75 -14.04 18.15
N ASN A 79 -16.45 -15.32 17.91
CA ASN A 79 -15.76 -15.79 16.69
C ASN A 79 -16.52 -15.45 15.39
N GLY A 80 -17.86 -15.43 15.40
CA GLY A 80 -18.65 -15.07 14.23
C GLY A 80 -18.38 -13.65 13.72
N ILE A 81 -18.11 -12.70 14.63
CA ILE A 81 -17.73 -11.33 14.27
C ILE A 81 -16.31 -11.30 13.70
N ILE A 82 -15.40 -12.13 14.23
CA ILE A 82 -14.03 -12.22 13.73
C ILE A 82 -13.99 -12.80 12.31
N SER A 83 -14.77 -13.84 12.01
CA SER A 83 -14.90 -14.38 10.65
C SER A 83 -15.51 -13.38 9.67
N PHE A 84 -16.49 -12.59 10.13
CA PHE A 84 -17.03 -11.48 9.32
C PHE A 84 -15.96 -10.41 9.06
N TYR A 85 -15.19 -10.01 10.08
CA TYR A 85 -14.08 -9.08 9.92
C TYR A 85 -12.98 -9.62 9.01
N GLU A 86 -12.67 -10.91 9.05
CA GLU A 86 -11.71 -11.54 8.13
C GLU A 86 -12.15 -11.35 6.67
N THR A 87 -13.45 -11.54 6.40
CA THR A 87 -14.02 -11.34 5.05
C THR A 87 -13.90 -9.88 4.61
N ILE A 88 -14.24 -8.93 5.48
CA ILE A 88 -14.07 -7.50 5.20
C ILE A 88 -12.59 -7.15 5.03
N SER A 89 -11.70 -7.77 5.81
CA SER A 89 -10.26 -7.53 5.78
C SER A 89 -9.64 -7.86 4.43
N LYS A 90 -10.14 -8.86 3.71
CA LYS A 90 -9.72 -9.16 2.33
C LYS A 90 -10.01 -8.00 1.39
N PHE A 91 -11.20 -7.41 1.50
CA PHE A 91 -11.57 -6.24 0.70
C PHE A 91 -10.77 -4.99 1.09
N GLY A 92 -10.66 -4.70 2.39
CA GLY A 92 -9.87 -3.55 2.87
C GLY A 92 -8.37 -3.66 2.56
N SER A 93 -7.85 -4.89 2.51
CA SER A 93 -6.50 -5.19 2.04
C SER A 93 -6.31 -4.83 0.57
N GLY A 94 -7.28 -5.15 -0.28
CA GLY A 94 -7.29 -4.72 -1.68
C GLY A 94 -7.27 -3.19 -1.81
N LEU A 95 -8.06 -2.48 -0.99
CA LEU A 95 -8.04 -1.01 -0.96
C LEU A 95 -6.70 -0.45 -0.47
N PHE A 96 -6.09 -1.07 0.54
CA PHE A 96 -4.76 -0.67 1.00
C PHE A 96 -3.69 -0.86 -0.07
N LEU A 97 -3.74 -1.96 -0.83
CA LEU A 97 -2.84 -2.18 -1.96
C LEU A 97 -2.95 -1.06 -3.00
N LEU A 98 -4.15 -0.55 -3.28
CA LEU A 98 -4.34 0.61 -4.17
C LEU A 98 -3.72 1.90 -3.58
N VAL A 99 -3.89 2.14 -2.28
CA VAL A 99 -3.23 3.26 -1.60
C VAL A 99 -1.71 3.14 -1.68
N GLN A 100 -1.18 1.94 -1.44
CA GLN A 100 0.25 1.63 -1.55
C GLN A 100 0.80 1.91 -2.94
N VAL A 101 0.03 1.59 -3.99
CA VAL A 101 0.38 1.91 -5.38
C VAL A 101 0.50 3.42 -5.60
N VAL A 102 -0.46 4.21 -5.11
CA VAL A 102 -0.41 5.67 -5.24
C VAL A 102 0.78 6.26 -4.48
N LEU A 103 1.05 5.77 -3.27
CA LEU A 103 2.22 6.18 -2.47
C LEU A 103 3.54 5.80 -3.15
N LEU A 104 3.60 4.62 -3.77
CA LEU A 104 4.78 4.19 -4.54
C LEU A 104 5.01 5.10 -5.74
N LEU A 105 3.95 5.45 -6.49
CA LEU A 105 4.05 6.36 -7.63
C LEU A 105 4.58 7.73 -7.19
N ASP A 106 4.02 8.32 -6.14
CA ASP A 106 4.48 9.60 -5.57
C ASP A 106 5.94 9.52 -5.10
N PHE A 107 6.32 8.42 -4.45
CA PHE A 107 7.71 8.19 -4.03
C PHE A 107 8.66 8.16 -5.22
N VAL A 108 8.33 7.39 -6.26
CA VAL A 108 9.23 7.17 -7.39
C VAL A 108 9.32 8.42 -8.28
N HIS A 109 8.21 9.12 -8.53
CA HIS A 109 8.23 10.41 -9.23
C HIS A 109 8.99 11.47 -8.43
N GLY A 110 8.75 11.59 -7.12
CA GLY A 110 9.47 12.52 -6.26
C GLY A 110 10.96 12.18 -6.12
N TRP A 111 11.34 10.90 -6.15
CA TRP A 111 12.73 10.46 -6.20
C TRP A 111 13.38 10.93 -7.52
N ASN A 112 12.74 10.67 -8.64
CA ASN A 112 13.21 11.11 -9.95
C ASN A 112 13.41 12.63 -10.00
N GLU A 113 12.40 13.42 -9.61
CA GLU A 113 12.49 14.88 -9.60
C GLU A 113 13.63 15.40 -8.73
N LYS A 114 13.83 14.81 -7.54
CA LYS A 114 14.93 15.20 -6.64
C LYS A 114 16.30 15.00 -7.26
N TRP A 115 16.50 13.90 -8.00
CA TRP A 115 17.78 13.60 -8.66
C TRP A 115 17.96 14.45 -9.93
N VAL A 116 16.92 14.58 -10.75
CA VAL A 116 16.94 15.43 -11.95
C VAL A 116 17.21 16.90 -11.58
N LYS A 117 16.63 17.40 -10.49
CA LYS A 117 16.81 18.79 -10.02
C LYS A 117 18.26 19.12 -9.60
N LYS A 118 19.09 18.12 -9.32
CA LYS A 118 20.50 18.36 -8.99
C LYS A 118 21.31 18.83 -10.20
N ASP A 119 20.87 18.52 -11.42
CA ASP A 119 21.47 18.97 -12.67
C ASP A 119 22.99 18.71 -12.77
N GLU A 120 23.44 17.55 -12.27
CA GLU A 120 24.85 17.10 -12.36
C GLU A 120 24.93 15.77 -13.10
N GLN A 121 26.02 15.58 -13.85
CA GLN A 121 26.29 14.35 -14.63
C GLN A 121 26.22 13.08 -13.78
N PHE A 122 26.71 13.14 -12.53
CA PHE A 122 26.67 12.01 -11.61
C PHE A 122 25.24 11.50 -11.37
N TRP A 123 24.27 12.39 -11.14
CA TRP A 123 22.89 12.00 -10.87
C TRP A 123 22.19 11.45 -12.10
N TYR A 124 22.51 11.95 -13.30
CA TYR A 124 22.01 11.36 -14.54
C TYR A 124 22.55 9.94 -14.78
N VAL A 125 23.84 9.72 -14.54
CA VAL A 125 24.43 8.37 -14.60
C VAL A 125 23.80 7.46 -13.56
N ALA A 126 23.58 7.95 -12.34
CA ALA A 126 22.92 7.18 -11.27
C ALA A 126 21.48 6.81 -11.66
N LEU A 127 20.69 7.75 -12.21
CA LEU A 127 19.34 7.48 -12.73
C LEU A 127 19.35 6.37 -13.77
N PHE A 128 20.28 6.44 -14.73
CA PHE A 128 20.42 5.44 -15.78
C PHE A 128 20.79 4.06 -15.23
N VAL A 129 21.81 3.99 -14.35
CA VAL A 129 22.29 2.73 -13.77
C VAL A 129 21.20 2.05 -12.94
N VAL A 130 20.48 2.82 -12.10
CA VAL A 130 19.37 2.27 -11.32
C VAL A 130 18.24 1.78 -12.24
N SER A 131 17.90 2.55 -13.27
CA SER A 131 16.86 2.15 -14.23
C SER A 131 17.21 0.87 -14.98
N LEU A 132 18.47 0.77 -15.42
CA LEU A 132 18.99 -0.41 -16.11
C LEU A 132 18.95 -1.64 -15.20
N ALA A 133 19.40 -1.51 -13.94
CA ALA A 133 19.33 -2.59 -12.97
C ALA A 133 17.89 -3.06 -12.73
N CYS A 134 16.94 -2.13 -12.58
CA CYS A 134 15.52 -2.45 -12.41
C CYS A 134 14.94 -3.22 -13.62
N TYR A 135 15.27 -2.82 -14.85
CA TYR A 135 14.82 -3.56 -16.03
C TYR A 135 15.47 -4.95 -16.15
N VAL A 136 16.78 -5.07 -15.91
CA VAL A 136 17.47 -6.37 -15.90
C VAL A 136 16.84 -7.31 -14.88
N MET A 137 16.56 -6.83 -13.67
CA MET A 137 15.84 -7.60 -12.65
C MET A 137 14.43 -7.98 -13.10
N THR A 138 13.70 -7.05 -13.73
CA THR A 138 12.34 -7.29 -14.23
C THR A 138 12.30 -8.44 -15.24
N PHE A 139 13.14 -8.40 -16.28
CA PHE A 139 13.16 -9.45 -17.31
C PHE A 139 13.71 -10.77 -16.79
N SER A 140 14.74 -10.74 -15.94
CA SER A 140 15.29 -11.95 -15.31
C SER A 140 14.23 -12.62 -14.42
N PHE A 141 13.51 -11.82 -13.63
CA PHE A 141 12.47 -12.33 -12.74
C PHE A 141 11.29 -12.88 -13.53
N ALA A 142 10.85 -12.23 -14.60
CA ALA A 142 9.82 -12.77 -15.49
C ALA A 142 10.22 -14.13 -16.10
N GLY A 143 11.49 -14.32 -16.45
CA GLY A 143 12.02 -15.63 -16.87
C GLY A 143 11.87 -16.70 -15.79
N LEU A 144 12.13 -16.36 -14.53
CA LEU A 144 11.89 -17.26 -13.39
C LEU A 144 10.39 -17.56 -13.21
N LEU A 145 9.49 -16.61 -13.49
CA LEU A 145 8.05 -16.86 -13.42
C LEU A 145 7.59 -17.88 -14.45
N PHE A 146 8.08 -17.80 -15.69
CA PHE A 146 7.81 -18.85 -16.67
C PHE A 146 8.34 -20.21 -16.21
N HIS A 147 9.54 -20.24 -15.62
CA HIS A 147 10.11 -21.49 -15.13
C HIS A 147 9.29 -22.13 -14.00
N TRP A 148 8.79 -21.35 -13.04
CA TRP A 148 8.07 -21.87 -11.88
C TRP A 148 6.56 -22.06 -12.09
N PHE A 149 5.93 -21.25 -12.92
CA PHE A 149 4.47 -21.19 -13.05
C PHE A 149 3.92 -21.67 -14.40
N THR A 150 4.81 -22.07 -15.33
CA THR A 150 4.43 -22.68 -16.62
C THR A 150 5.21 -23.98 -16.88
N PRO A 151 5.05 -25.02 -16.03
CA PRO A 151 5.73 -26.30 -16.22
C PRO A 151 5.32 -26.99 -17.52
N SER A 152 6.28 -27.65 -18.17
CA SER A 152 6.01 -28.43 -19.39
C SER A 152 5.14 -29.65 -19.06
N GLY A 153 4.05 -29.84 -19.80
CA GLY A 153 3.16 -31.00 -19.65
C GLY A 153 1.75 -30.68 -19.13
N HIS A 154 1.49 -29.44 -18.70
CA HIS A 154 0.18 -28.97 -18.27
C HIS A 154 -0.25 -27.73 -19.07
N ASP A 155 -1.57 -27.53 -19.24
CA ASP A 155 -2.10 -26.31 -19.86
C ASP A 155 -2.21 -25.18 -18.83
N CYS A 156 -1.15 -24.38 -18.74
CA CYS A 156 -1.03 -23.24 -17.84
C CYS A 156 -1.28 -21.91 -18.57
N GLY A 157 -2.31 -21.86 -19.42
CA GLY A 157 -2.65 -20.70 -20.24
C GLY A 157 -2.96 -19.43 -19.42
N LEU A 158 -3.57 -19.57 -18.24
CA LEU A 158 -3.90 -18.43 -17.38
C LEU A 158 -2.63 -17.77 -16.81
N ASN A 159 -1.69 -18.56 -16.30
CA ASN A 159 -0.42 -18.08 -15.75
C ASN A 159 0.42 -17.44 -16.86
N THR A 160 0.46 -18.09 -18.03
CA THR A 160 1.10 -17.56 -19.24
C THR A 160 0.50 -16.21 -19.62
N PHE A 161 -0.83 -16.08 -19.63
CA PHE A 161 -1.51 -14.81 -19.91
C PHE A 161 -1.12 -13.72 -18.92
N PHE A 162 -1.12 -13.99 -17.61
CA PHE A 162 -0.74 -13.00 -16.60
C PHE A 162 0.71 -12.52 -16.75
N ILE A 163 1.66 -13.43 -17.00
CA ILE A 163 3.08 -13.07 -17.19
C ILE A 163 3.26 -12.27 -18.48
N VAL A 164 2.69 -12.74 -19.60
CA VAL A 164 2.81 -12.08 -20.91
C VAL A 164 2.17 -10.69 -20.89
N LEU A 165 0.97 -10.56 -20.31
CA LEU A 165 0.31 -9.26 -20.19
C LEU A 165 1.15 -8.29 -19.35
N THR A 166 1.76 -8.77 -18.26
CA THR A 166 2.66 -7.95 -17.43
C THR A 166 3.87 -7.48 -18.24
N LEU A 167 4.49 -8.34 -19.05
CA LEU A 167 5.60 -7.97 -19.92
C LEU A 167 5.21 -6.96 -21.01
N ILE A 168 4.01 -7.10 -21.58
CA ILE A 168 3.46 -6.12 -22.53
C ILE A 168 3.33 -4.75 -21.85
N LEU A 169 2.78 -4.70 -20.63
CA LEU A 169 2.65 -3.46 -19.87
C LEU A 169 4.01 -2.83 -19.55
N VAL A 170 5.00 -3.63 -19.15
CA VAL A 170 6.39 -3.18 -18.93
C VAL A 170 6.98 -2.55 -20.19
N PHE A 171 6.76 -3.15 -21.35
CA PHE A 171 7.19 -2.58 -22.62
C PHE A 171 6.47 -1.26 -22.94
N VAL A 172 5.15 -1.21 -22.75
CA VAL A 172 4.35 0.01 -22.93
C VAL A 172 4.83 1.15 -22.03
N PHE A 173 5.17 0.86 -20.76
CA PHE A 173 5.72 1.86 -19.85
C PHE A 173 7.01 2.49 -20.38
N ALA A 174 7.93 1.66 -20.91
CA ALA A 174 9.18 2.14 -21.48
C ALA A 174 8.94 3.01 -22.72
N VAL A 175 8.04 2.59 -23.62
CA VAL A 175 7.70 3.34 -24.84
C VAL A 175 7.09 4.72 -24.49
N ILE A 176 6.14 4.76 -23.56
CA ILE A 176 5.49 6.02 -23.15
C ILE A 176 6.50 6.93 -22.45
N ALA A 177 7.31 6.40 -21.53
CA ALA A 177 8.29 7.21 -20.81
C ALA A 177 9.37 7.82 -21.72
N LEU A 178 9.76 7.11 -22.79
CA LEU A 178 10.72 7.60 -23.78
C LEU A 178 10.10 8.48 -24.87
N HIS A 179 8.78 8.59 -24.92
CA HIS A 179 8.12 9.34 -25.98
C HIS A 179 8.44 10.85 -25.86
N PRO A 180 8.89 11.52 -26.93
CA PRO A 180 9.32 12.93 -26.87
C PRO A 180 8.26 13.91 -26.37
N ALA A 181 6.97 13.60 -26.57
CA ALA A 181 5.88 14.45 -26.08
C ALA A 181 5.67 14.38 -24.55
N VAL A 182 6.10 13.29 -23.91
CA VAL A 182 5.96 13.08 -22.46
C VAL A 182 7.14 13.69 -21.71
N ASN A 183 8.33 13.71 -22.32
CA ASN A 183 9.59 14.10 -21.66
C ASN A 183 9.77 13.38 -20.31
N GLY A 184 9.37 12.10 -20.27
CA GLY A 184 9.42 11.27 -19.08
C GLY A 184 10.84 10.84 -18.71
N SER A 185 10.98 10.24 -17.53
CA SER A 185 12.21 9.60 -17.10
C SER A 185 12.05 8.08 -17.09
N LEU A 186 13.14 7.37 -17.37
CA LEU A 186 13.22 5.90 -17.31
C LEU A 186 13.14 5.35 -15.89
N LEU A 187 13.54 6.14 -14.88
CA LEU A 187 13.56 5.65 -13.49
C LEU A 187 12.15 5.26 -13.03
N PRO A 188 11.11 6.13 -13.12
CA PRO A 188 9.77 5.73 -12.76
C PRO A 188 9.24 4.52 -13.51
N ALA A 189 9.44 4.47 -14.82
CA ALA A 189 8.99 3.34 -15.63
C ALA A 189 9.63 2.01 -15.20
N SER A 190 10.94 2.02 -14.93
CA SER A 190 11.69 0.81 -14.54
C SER A 190 11.32 0.28 -13.15
N VAL A 191 11.14 1.15 -12.15
CA VAL A 191 10.75 0.74 -10.79
C VAL A 191 9.33 0.21 -10.76
N ILE A 192 8.40 0.87 -11.47
CA ILE A 192 7.02 0.40 -11.59
C ILE A 192 6.94 -0.92 -12.36
N SER A 193 7.77 -1.10 -13.39
CA SER A 193 7.88 -2.39 -14.12
C SER A 193 8.29 -3.54 -13.20
N LEU A 194 9.28 -3.32 -12.33
CA LEU A 194 9.72 -4.29 -11.34
C LEU A 194 8.61 -4.61 -10.34
N TYR A 195 7.90 -3.58 -9.87
CA TYR A 195 6.79 -3.76 -8.93
C TYR A 195 5.59 -4.51 -9.54
N CYS A 196 5.21 -4.21 -10.78
CA CYS A 196 4.17 -4.97 -11.50
C CYS A 196 4.56 -6.45 -11.66
N THR A 197 5.84 -6.73 -11.94
CA THR A 197 6.36 -8.10 -12.02
C THR A 197 6.34 -8.80 -10.66
N TYR A 198 6.66 -8.08 -9.58
CA TYR A 198 6.50 -8.57 -8.21
C TYR A 198 5.05 -8.85 -7.83
N LEU A 199 4.10 -7.99 -8.22
CA LEU A 199 2.67 -8.23 -8.01
C LEU A 199 2.19 -9.47 -8.77
N CYS A 200 2.65 -9.67 -10.01
CA CYS A 200 2.39 -10.87 -10.79
C CYS A 200 2.94 -12.12 -10.09
N TYR A 201 4.21 -12.11 -9.68
CA TYR A 201 4.79 -13.19 -8.86
C TYR A 201 3.96 -13.48 -7.61
N SER A 202 3.61 -12.44 -6.86
CA SER A 202 2.88 -12.60 -5.61
C SER A 202 1.47 -13.16 -5.85
N ALA A 203 0.83 -12.80 -6.96
CA ALA A 203 -0.43 -13.38 -7.39
C ALA A 203 -0.29 -14.87 -7.68
N LEU A 204 0.64 -15.26 -8.58
CA LEU A 204 0.85 -16.65 -8.96
C LEU A 204 1.28 -17.52 -7.77
N SER A 205 2.10 -16.98 -6.86
CA SER A 205 2.49 -17.67 -5.62
C SER A 205 1.33 -17.91 -4.64
N SER A 206 0.21 -17.19 -4.82
CA SER A 206 -1.01 -17.35 -4.03
C SER A 206 -2.01 -18.32 -4.67
N GLU A 207 -1.67 -18.98 -5.78
CA GLU A 207 -2.55 -19.97 -6.40
C GLU A 207 -2.84 -21.15 -5.46
N PRO A 208 -4.05 -21.73 -5.52
CA PRO A 208 -4.39 -22.89 -4.68
C PRO A 208 -3.42 -24.06 -4.85
N ARG A 209 -3.25 -24.86 -3.79
CA ARG A 209 -2.31 -25.99 -3.76
C ARG A 209 -2.63 -27.12 -4.73
N ASP A 210 -3.89 -27.25 -5.08
CA ASP A 210 -4.41 -28.20 -6.07
C ASP A 210 -4.22 -27.73 -7.51
N TYR A 211 -3.69 -26.52 -7.73
CA TYR A 211 -3.40 -26.02 -9.07
C TYR A 211 -2.00 -26.46 -9.53
N GLU A 212 -1.98 -27.42 -10.47
CA GLU A 212 -0.79 -28.10 -11.02
C GLU A 212 0.25 -27.14 -11.64
N CYS A 213 -0.16 -25.93 -12.02
CA CYS A 213 0.73 -24.95 -12.63
C CYS A 213 1.65 -24.24 -11.63
N ASN A 214 1.33 -24.27 -10.33
CA ASN A 214 2.16 -23.64 -9.30
C ASN A 214 3.26 -24.60 -8.83
N GLY A 215 4.39 -24.62 -9.55
CA GLY A 215 5.56 -25.46 -9.23
C GLY A 215 6.27 -25.08 -7.91
N LEU A 216 5.91 -23.95 -7.31
CA LEU A 216 6.50 -23.45 -6.07
C LEU A 216 6.11 -24.28 -4.84
N HIS A 217 4.96 -24.97 -4.91
CA HIS A 217 4.50 -25.87 -3.84
C HIS A 217 5.47 -27.03 -3.59
N ASN A 218 6.22 -27.47 -4.60
CA ASN A 218 7.18 -28.57 -4.49
C ASN A 218 8.50 -28.16 -3.80
N HIS A 219 8.78 -26.85 -3.65
CA HIS A 219 10.01 -26.32 -3.05
C HIS A 219 9.78 -25.65 -1.68
N SER A 220 8.83 -26.18 -0.90
CA SER A 220 8.12 -25.51 0.20
C SER A 220 8.92 -25.05 1.45
N LYS A 221 8.36 -24.00 2.07
CA LYS A 221 8.72 -23.19 3.27
C LYS A 221 9.48 -21.88 3.02
N ALA A 222 10.64 -21.89 2.39
CA ALA A 222 11.45 -20.65 2.24
C ALA A 222 10.76 -19.55 1.43
N VAL A 223 10.01 -19.94 0.40
CA VAL A 223 9.37 -18.99 -0.53
C VAL A 223 8.15 -18.29 0.10
N SER A 224 7.40 -18.98 0.96
CA SER A 224 6.30 -18.39 1.74
C SER A 224 6.83 -17.36 2.75
N THR A 225 7.94 -17.65 3.43
CA THR A 225 8.60 -16.70 4.33
C THR A 225 9.13 -15.48 3.58
N GLY A 226 9.73 -15.66 2.40
CA GLY A 226 10.22 -14.56 1.56
C GLY A 226 9.11 -13.59 1.14
N THR A 227 8.00 -14.11 0.61
CA THR A 227 6.84 -13.28 0.21
C THR A 227 6.20 -12.56 1.41
N LEU A 228 6.11 -13.23 2.57
CA LEU A 228 5.64 -12.62 3.82
C LEU A 228 6.56 -11.48 4.27
N THR A 229 7.88 -11.71 4.31
CA THR A 229 8.86 -10.70 4.74
C THR A 229 8.87 -9.50 3.79
N LEU A 230 8.88 -9.73 2.47
CA LEU A 230 8.84 -8.65 1.47
C LEU A 230 7.54 -7.86 1.55
N GLY A 231 6.40 -8.53 1.68
CA GLY A 231 5.10 -7.88 1.85
C GLY A 231 5.06 -6.99 3.10
N LEU A 232 5.55 -7.49 4.24
CA LEU A 232 5.54 -6.75 5.51
C LEU A 232 6.48 -5.55 5.44
N LEU A 233 7.68 -5.74 4.88
CA LEU A 233 8.64 -4.68 4.67
C LEU A 233 8.07 -3.59 3.75
N THR A 234 7.38 -3.97 2.68
CA THR A 234 6.74 -3.01 1.78
C THR A 234 5.61 -2.25 2.50
N THR A 235 4.80 -2.93 3.32
CA THR A 235 3.80 -2.27 4.17
C THR A 235 4.43 -1.23 5.09
N VAL A 236 5.48 -1.62 5.82
CA VAL A 236 6.17 -0.73 6.76
C VAL A 236 6.75 0.47 6.02
N LEU A 237 7.45 0.24 4.91
CA LEU A 237 7.99 1.33 4.08
C LEU A 237 6.89 2.26 3.56
N SER A 238 5.73 1.72 3.16
CA SER A 238 4.61 2.53 2.63
C SER A 238 3.96 3.38 3.72
N VAL A 239 3.75 2.80 4.91
CA VAL A 239 3.19 3.52 6.06
C VAL A 239 4.17 4.58 6.57
N VAL A 240 5.45 4.25 6.67
CA VAL A 240 6.50 5.22 7.04
C VAL A 240 6.61 6.33 6.01
N TYR A 241 6.60 5.98 4.71
CA TYR A 241 6.62 6.98 3.64
C TYR A 241 5.40 7.89 3.71
N SER A 242 4.20 7.33 3.92
CA SER A 242 2.97 8.11 4.12
C SER A 242 3.09 9.07 5.30
N ALA A 243 3.64 8.62 6.43
CA ALA A 243 3.84 9.46 7.61
C ALA A 243 4.87 10.58 7.37
N VAL A 244 5.99 10.27 6.70
CA VAL A 244 7.00 11.26 6.32
C VAL A 244 6.43 12.27 5.31
N ARG A 245 5.65 11.80 4.34
CA ARG A 245 5.02 12.64 3.31
C ARG A 245 3.96 13.56 3.93
N ALA A 246 3.14 13.06 4.85
CA ALA A 246 2.22 13.86 5.64
C ALA A 246 2.95 14.95 6.44
N GLY A 247 4.13 14.65 6.99
CA GLY A 247 4.98 15.61 7.70
C GLY A 247 5.75 16.61 6.80
N SER A 248 5.92 16.32 5.51
CA SER A 248 6.83 17.06 4.60
C SER A 248 6.14 17.97 3.58
N SER A 249 4.81 18.07 3.57
CA SER A 249 3.98 18.88 2.67
C SER A 249 3.96 18.45 1.17
N SER A 250 2.76 18.59 0.58
CA SER A 250 2.36 18.65 -0.85
C SER A 250 1.88 17.38 -1.60
N THR A 251 0.77 17.63 -2.34
CA THR A 251 0.07 16.95 -3.45
C THR A 251 -0.89 15.78 -3.19
N VAL A 252 -0.49 14.65 -2.62
CA VAL A 252 -1.35 13.43 -2.69
C VAL A 252 -2.40 13.34 -1.57
N LEU A 253 -2.16 13.99 -0.42
CA LEU A 253 -3.03 13.93 0.77
C LEU A 253 -3.87 15.20 1.01
N SER A 254 -3.77 16.18 0.11
CA SER A 254 -4.53 17.42 0.18
C SER A 254 -6.01 17.19 -0.14
N GLN A 255 -6.90 17.83 0.64
CA GLN A 255 -8.34 17.83 0.33
C GLN A 255 -8.59 18.47 -1.05
N PRO A 256 -9.53 17.95 -1.87
CA PRO A 256 -9.85 18.48 -3.20
C PRO A 256 -10.67 19.79 -3.17
N SER A 257 -10.32 20.73 -2.29
CA SER A 257 -10.95 22.06 -2.26
C SER A 257 -10.06 23.11 -1.57
N SER A 258 -9.05 23.61 -2.28
CA SER A 258 -8.55 24.97 -2.03
C SER A 258 -7.77 25.48 -3.24
N PRO A 259 -8.35 26.39 -4.07
CA PRO A 259 -7.61 27.11 -5.08
C PRO A 259 -6.92 28.32 -4.43
N ARG A 260 -5.70 28.16 -3.92
CA ARG A 260 -4.69 29.23 -3.77
C ARG A 260 -3.47 28.74 -2.99
N ALA A 261 -2.32 28.69 -3.66
CA ALA A 261 -1.16 29.54 -3.36
C ALA A 261 0.00 29.21 -4.32
N GLY A 262 -0.22 29.46 -5.62
CA GLY A 262 0.89 29.89 -6.46
C GLY A 262 1.29 31.30 -6.03
N ALA A 263 2.43 31.43 -5.38
CA ALA A 263 3.14 32.70 -5.24
C ALA A 263 4.62 32.39 -5.00
N GLU A 264 5.35 32.24 -6.10
CA GLU A 264 6.76 32.61 -6.11
C GLU A 264 6.94 34.08 -5.69
N LYS A 265 8.15 34.36 -5.17
CA LYS A 265 8.87 35.64 -5.08
C LYS A 265 8.86 36.32 -3.70
N PRO A 266 9.83 37.23 -3.44
CA PRO A 266 11.27 37.15 -3.68
C PRO A 266 12.06 37.48 -2.38
N LEU A 267 13.37 37.18 -2.35
CA LEU A 267 14.28 37.69 -1.32
C LEU A 267 14.38 39.23 -1.43
N LEU A 268 14.02 39.98 -0.39
CA LEU A 268 14.49 41.34 0.02
C LEU A 268 13.53 41.96 1.10
N PRO A 269 13.87 43.09 1.76
CA PRO A 269 14.78 43.30 2.89
C PRO A 269 14.05 43.38 4.27
N LEU A 270 14.84 43.35 5.35
CA LEU A 270 14.49 42.96 6.72
C LEU A 270 13.44 43.80 7.50
N ASP A 271 12.96 44.94 7.00
CA ASP A 271 12.18 45.90 7.81
C ASP A 271 10.65 45.69 7.79
N GLN A 272 10.09 44.88 6.87
CA GLN A 272 8.66 44.55 6.85
C GLN A 272 8.27 43.31 7.69
N LYS A 273 9.24 42.56 8.21
CA LYS A 273 8.97 41.30 8.94
C LYS A 273 8.19 41.50 10.24
N VAL A 274 8.36 42.62 10.94
CA VAL A 274 7.73 42.82 12.26
C VAL A 274 6.21 43.08 12.14
N GLN A 275 5.73 43.73 11.07
CA GLN A 275 4.29 43.96 10.87
C GLN A 275 3.57 42.82 10.14
N GLU A 276 4.25 42.03 9.31
CA GLU A 276 3.66 40.82 8.71
C GLU A 276 3.63 39.62 9.67
N GLU A 277 4.62 39.46 10.56
CA GLU A 277 4.63 38.34 11.52
C GLU A 277 3.49 38.44 12.55
N ASP A 278 3.11 39.64 13.00
CA ASP A 278 1.98 39.80 13.92
C ASP A 278 0.61 39.68 13.24
N ARG A 279 0.49 39.99 11.94
CA ARG A 279 -0.73 39.68 11.16
C ARG A 279 -0.85 38.18 10.83
N LYS A 280 0.26 37.50 10.50
CA LYS A 280 0.30 36.05 10.23
C LYS A 280 0.09 35.18 11.46
N LYS A 281 0.26 35.70 12.69
CA LYS A 281 -0.08 34.98 13.93
C LYS A 281 -1.59 34.82 14.16
N HIS A 282 -2.43 35.69 13.58
CA HIS A 282 -3.88 35.68 13.79
C HIS A 282 -4.67 34.98 12.67
N GLU A 283 -4.05 34.67 11.54
CA GLU A 283 -4.68 33.86 10.51
C GLU A 283 -4.58 32.36 10.83
N PRO A 284 -5.70 31.62 10.80
CA PRO A 284 -5.69 30.19 11.07
C PRO A 284 -4.85 29.48 10.00
N ARG A 285 -3.76 28.84 10.42
CA ARG A 285 -2.91 28.06 9.52
C ARG A 285 -3.71 26.86 8.99
N PRO A 286 -3.85 26.70 7.67
CA PRO A 286 -4.52 25.54 7.11
C PRO A 286 -3.73 24.27 7.42
N VAL A 287 -4.43 23.15 7.57
CA VAL A 287 -3.79 21.84 7.74
C VAL A 287 -3.06 21.43 6.46
N THR A 288 -1.87 20.85 6.59
CA THR A 288 -1.01 20.48 5.45
C THR A 288 -1.46 19.21 4.73
N TYR A 289 -2.29 18.38 5.38
CA TYR A 289 -2.84 17.14 4.85
C TYR A 289 -4.16 16.79 5.55
N SER A 290 -4.94 15.89 4.95
CA SER A 290 -6.16 15.38 5.57
C SER A 290 -5.85 14.42 6.73
N TYR A 291 -6.10 14.86 7.97
CA TYR A 291 -5.93 14.01 9.17
C TYR A 291 -6.82 12.77 9.13
N SER A 292 -8.03 12.89 8.59
CA SER A 292 -8.95 11.76 8.44
C SER A 292 -8.39 10.71 7.50
N PHE A 293 -7.87 11.14 6.34
CA PHE A 293 -7.28 10.22 5.37
C PHE A 293 -6.01 9.57 5.89
N PHE A 294 -5.18 10.30 6.64
CA PHE A 294 -4.01 9.75 7.32
C PHE A 294 -4.39 8.56 8.21
N HIS A 295 -5.34 8.73 9.13
CA HIS A 295 -5.79 7.63 10.01
C HIS A 295 -6.50 6.51 9.24
N LEU A 296 -7.20 6.82 8.15
CA LEU A 296 -7.79 5.81 7.28
C LEU A 296 -6.73 4.90 6.64
N ILE A 297 -5.57 5.45 6.23
CA ILE A 297 -4.45 4.64 5.71
C ILE A 297 -3.97 3.64 6.78
N PHE A 298 -3.79 4.06 8.04
CA PHE A 298 -3.38 3.16 9.13
C PHE A 298 -4.43 2.08 9.43
N SER A 299 -5.71 2.44 9.34
CA SER A 299 -6.83 1.48 9.48
C SER A 299 -6.78 0.38 8.42
N LEU A 300 -6.61 0.78 7.15
CA LEU A 300 -6.47 -0.15 6.02
C LEU A 300 -5.16 -0.95 6.08
N ALA A 301 -4.06 -0.33 6.52
CA ALA A 301 -2.77 -1.00 6.73
C ALA A 301 -2.87 -2.13 7.76
N SER A 302 -3.69 -1.95 8.81
CA SER A 302 -3.95 -3.01 9.79
C SER A 302 -4.62 -4.22 9.14
N MET A 303 -5.66 -4.00 8.34
CA MET A 303 -6.37 -5.07 7.63
C MET A 303 -5.42 -5.84 6.69
N TYR A 304 -4.59 -5.11 5.93
CA TYR A 304 -3.58 -5.71 5.07
C TYR A 304 -2.53 -6.52 5.85
N SER A 305 -2.04 -5.98 6.97
CA SER A 305 -1.07 -6.67 7.81
C SER A 305 -1.63 -7.96 8.37
N ALA A 306 -2.92 -7.97 8.76
CA ALA A 306 -3.60 -9.18 9.20
C ALA A 306 -3.65 -10.24 8.09
N MET A 307 -4.14 -9.88 6.90
CA MET A 307 -4.23 -10.82 5.78
C MET A 307 -2.87 -11.35 5.35
N LEU A 308 -1.83 -10.52 5.40
CA LEU A 308 -0.48 -10.96 5.11
C LEU A 308 0.03 -11.98 6.16
N LEU A 309 -0.17 -11.70 7.45
CA LEU A 309 0.26 -12.58 8.55
C LEU A 309 -0.55 -13.89 8.62
N THR A 310 -1.81 -13.88 8.21
CA THR A 310 -2.66 -15.08 8.15
C THR A 310 -2.53 -15.83 6.81
N GLY A 311 -1.62 -15.39 5.93
CA GLY A 311 -1.38 -16.02 4.63
C GLY A 311 -2.58 -15.97 3.69
N TRP A 312 -3.47 -14.99 3.85
CA TRP A 312 -4.71 -14.83 3.08
C TRP A 312 -5.69 -16.00 3.17
N SER A 313 -5.46 -16.95 4.09
CA SER A 313 -6.28 -18.15 4.27
C SER A 313 -7.59 -17.86 5.03
N THR A 314 -8.65 -18.62 4.72
CA THR A 314 -9.91 -18.56 5.51
C THR A 314 -9.80 -19.37 6.79
N SER A 315 -10.24 -18.79 7.92
CA SER A 315 -10.34 -19.49 9.21
C SER A 315 -11.50 -20.50 9.29
N VAL A 316 -12.28 -20.73 8.21
CA VAL A 316 -13.52 -21.51 8.25
C VAL A 316 -13.50 -22.68 7.26
N GLY A 317 -13.36 -23.88 7.81
CA GLY A 317 -13.81 -25.14 7.23
C GLY A 317 -14.18 -26.10 8.36
N GLU A 318 -15.38 -26.69 8.34
CA GLU A 318 -15.88 -27.65 9.36
C GLU A 318 -14.92 -28.83 9.63
N SER A 319 -13.95 -29.07 8.74
CA SER A 319 -12.95 -30.14 8.83
C SER A 319 -11.64 -29.73 9.53
N GLY A 320 -11.47 -28.51 10.03
CA GLY A 320 -10.20 -28.04 10.59
C GLY A 320 -9.05 -27.97 9.57
N LYS A 321 -9.38 -28.00 8.28
CA LYS A 321 -8.45 -27.75 7.17
C LYS A 321 -8.53 -26.27 6.81
N LEU A 322 -7.39 -25.58 6.82
CA LEU A 322 -7.23 -24.26 6.22
C LEU A 322 -7.71 -24.34 4.76
N VAL A 323 -8.83 -23.68 4.44
CA VAL A 323 -9.26 -23.54 3.06
C VAL A 323 -8.46 -22.39 2.48
N ASP A 324 -7.59 -22.73 1.52
CA ASP A 324 -6.78 -21.77 0.78
C ASP A 324 -7.71 -21.00 -0.16
N VAL A 325 -7.91 -19.70 0.09
CA VAL A 325 -8.66 -18.80 -0.81
C VAL A 325 -7.70 -18.31 -1.90
N GLY A 326 -7.05 -19.25 -2.58
CA GLY A 326 -5.94 -18.93 -3.48
C GLY A 326 -6.38 -18.02 -4.63
N TRP A 327 -7.52 -18.32 -5.27
CA TRP A 327 -8.00 -17.55 -6.42
C TRP A 327 -8.41 -16.10 -6.10
N PRO A 328 -9.19 -15.80 -5.04
CA PRO A 328 -9.45 -14.40 -4.68
C PRO A 328 -8.18 -13.59 -4.40
N SER A 329 -7.19 -14.19 -3.73
CA SER A 329 -5.90 -13.53 -3.47
C SER A 329 -5.15 -13.23 -4.79
N VAL A 330 -5.11 -14.20 -5.71
CA VAL A 330 -4.55 -14.04 -7.06
C VAL A 330 -5.20 -12.85 -7.77
N TRP A 331 -6.52 -12.82 -7.85
CA TRP A 331 -7.25 -11.77 -8.59
C TRP A 331 -7.08 -10.38 -7.98
N VAL A 332 -7.10 -10.25 -6.65
CA VAL A 332 -6.85 -8.96 -5.98
C VAL A 332 -5.48 -8.40 -6.38
N ARG A 333 -4.44 -9.24 -6.44
CA ARG A 333 -3.08 -8.84 -6.81
C ARG A 333 -2.95 -8.53 -8.30
N ILE A 334 -3.56 -9.35 -9.18
CA ILE A 334 -3.56 -9.10 -10.63
C ILE A 334 -4.28 -7.79 -10.96
N VAL A 335 -5.48 -7.57 -10.40
CA VAL A 335 -6.23 -6.31 -10.60
C VAL A 335 -5.45 -5.13 -10.05
N THR A 336 -4.80 -5.26 -8.89
CA THR A 336 -3.89 -4.23 -8.36
C THR A 336 -2.77 -3.91 -9.35
N GLY A 337 -2.17 -4.93 -9.98
CA GLY A 337 -1.15 -4.75 -11.02
C GLY A 337 -1.67 -3.98 -12.24
N TRP A 338 -2.87 -4.30 -12.71
CA TRP A 338 -3.51 -3.59 -13.82
C TRP A 338 -3.89 -2.16 -13.47
N THR A 339 -4.41 -1.93 -12.26
CA THR A 339 -4.70 -0.57 -11.77
C THR A 339 -3.41 0.24 -11.63
N THR A 340 -2.32 -0.37 -11.14
CA THR A 340 -0.99 0.26 -11.10
C THR A 340 -0.54 0.70 -12.49
N ALA A 341 -0.67 -0.18 -13.47
CA ALA A 341 -0.35 0.12 -14.85
C ALA A 341 -1.17 1.29 -15.40
N GLY A 342 -2.49 1.25 -15.17
CA GLY A 342 -3.40 2.32 -15.58
C GLY A 342 -3.07 3.65 -14.93
N LEU A 343 -2.81 3.67 -13.61
CA LEU A 343 -2.45 4.89 -12.87
C LEU A 343 -1.10 5.47 -13.31
N PHE A 344 -0.10 4.63 -13.57
CA PHE A 344 1.20 5.07 -14.07
C PHE A 344 1.11 5.64 -15.50
N ILE A 345 0.41 4.94 -16.40
CA ILE A 345 0.17 5.45 -17.75
C ILE A 345 -0.59 6.78 -17.69
N TRP A 346 -1.60 6.85 -16.83
CA TRP A 346 -2.37 8.07 -16.63
C TRP A 346 -1.52 9.21 -16.06
N SER A 347 -0.61 8.96 -15.12
CA SER A 347 0.25 10.01 -14.56
C SER A 347 1.17 10.65 -15.60
N LEU A 348 1.55 9.91 -16.65
CA LEU A 348 2.35 10.42 -17.75
C LEU A 348 1.52 11.10 -18.86
N ILE A 349 0.32 10.58 -19.13
CA ILE A 349 -0.52 11.06 -20.26
C ILE A 349 -1.42 12.23 -19.84
N ALA A 350 -1.92 12.25 -18.60
CA ALA A 350 -2.89 13.25 -18.15
C ALA A 350 -2.39 14.71 -18.29
N PRO A 351 -1.13 15.04 -17.98
CA PRO A 351 -0.61 16.41 -18.18
C PRO A 351 -0.62 16.86 -19.65
N ILE A 352 -0.53 15.92 -20.60
CA ILE A 352 -0.54 16.22 -22.04
C ILE A 352 -1.97 16.40 -22.55
N LEU A 353 -2.90 15.56 -22.08
CA LEU A 353 -4.30 15.62 -22.48
C LEU A 353 -5.05 16.81 -21.86
N PHE A 354 -4.65 17.25 -20.66
CA PHE A 354 -5.29 18.37 -19.97
C PHE A 354 -4.26 19.40 -19.47
N PRO A 355 -3.60 20.16 -20.36
CA PRO A 355 -2.54 21.10 -19.99
C PRO A 355 -2.97 22.20 -19.03
N GLU A 356 -4.27 22.53 -18.97
CA GLU A 356 -4.82 23.59 -18.13
C GLU A 356 -5.13 23.14 -16.68
N ARG A 357 -4.97 21.85 -16.36
CA ARG A 357 -5.24 21.32 -15.02
C ARG A 357 -3.93 21.12 -14.27
N GLU A 358 -3.79 21.74 -13.09
CA GLU A 358 -2.71 21.39 -12.17
C GLU A 358 -2.96 19.96 -11.64
N PHE A 359 -1.99 19.07 -11.87
CA PHE A 359 -2.04 17.65 -11.54
C PHE A 359 -1.22 17.30 -10.31
#